data_AF-A0A0D6ARW2-F1
#
_entry.id   AF-A0A0D6ARW2-F1
#
_cell.length_a   1.000
_cell.length_b   1.000
_cell.length_c   1.000
_cell.angle_alpha   90.00
_cell.angle_beta   90.00
_cell.angle_gamma   90.00
#
_symmetry.space_group_name_H-M   'P 1'
#
loop_
_entity.id
_entity.type
_entity.pdbx_description
1 polymer ?
#
loop_
_entity_poly.entity_id
_entity_poly.type
_entity_poly.pdbx_seq_one_letter_code
_entity_poly.pdbx_strand_id
1 'polypeptide(L)' 'MSKFNYTITIQWSNKDNCFVVFLPNFKNEMQPITHGKTYEEALKNGQEVLELIMEEYQEDGKDLPQPKTFVFA' A
#
# COMPACT_ATOMS: atom_id res chain seq x y z
N MET A 1 0.26 2.20 -15.34
CA MET A 1 -1.00 1.48 -15.05
C MET A 1 -0.68 0.49 -13.95
N SER A 2 -1.41 0.48 -12.84
CA SER A 2 -1.12 -0.36 -11.69
C SER A 2 -1.20 -1.84 -12.09
N LYS A 3 -0.06 -2.54 -11.99
CA LYS A 3 0.12 -3.94 -12.40
C LYS A 3 -0.66 -4.91 -11.50
N PHE A 4 -1.18 -4.43 -10.36
CA PHE A 4 -1.82 -5.24 -9.32
C PHE A 4 -3.03 -4.52 -8.67
N ASN A 5 -4.03 -5.30 -8.28
CA ASN A 5 -5.33 -4.82 -7.80
C ASN A 5 -5.45 -4.80 -6.27
N TYR A 6 -4.40 -4.34 -5.57
CA TYR A 6 -4.41 -4.26 -4.10
C TYR A 6 -5.19 -3.06 -3.58
N THR A 7 -5.82 -3.23 -2.41
CA THR A 7 -6.43 -2.11 -1.69
C THR A 7 -5.32 -1.25 -1.09
N ILE A 8 -5.36 0.05 -1.35
CA ILE A 8 -4.53 1.06 -0.68
C ILE A 8 -5.45 1.89 0.21
N THR A 9 -5.13 1.99 1.49
CA THR A 9 -5.86 2.86 2.44
C THR A 9 -5.02 4.10 2.73
N ILE A 10 -5.58 5.28 2.50
CA ILE A 10 -4.94 6.57 2.80
C ILE A 10 -5.74 7.21 3.93
N GLN A 11 -5.06 7.61 5.01
CA GLN A 11 -5.70 8.20 6.19
C GLN A 11 -4.92 9.43 6.67
N TRP A 12 -5.64 10.48 7.11
CA TRP A 12 -5.02 11.65 7.72
C TRP A 12 -4.51 11.36 9.13
N SER A 13 -3.25 11.64 9.41
CA SER A 13 -2.69 11.68 10.77
C SER A 13 -2.68 13.13 11.28
N ASN A 14 -3.51 13.40 12.29
CA ASN A 14 -3.48 14.69 12.99
C ASN A 14 -2.16 14.92 13.74
N LYS A 15 -1.51 13.85 14.22
CA LYS A 15 -0.25 13.95 14.98
C LYS A 15 0.92 14.35 14.08
N ASP A 16 0.97 13.78 12.87
CA ASP A 16 2.11 13.94 11.94
C ASP A 16 1.83 14.96 10.82
N ASN A 17 0.60 15.49 10.77
CA ASN A 17 0.15 16.48 9.79
C ASN A 17 0.47 16.03 8.34
N CYS A 18 0.07 14.81 8.03
CA CYS A 18 0.24 14.18 6.73
C CYS A 18 -0.79 13.04 6.54
N PHE A 19 -0.92 12.59 5.31
CA PHE A 19 -1.59 11.33 5.00
C PHE A 19 -0.61 10.17 5.20
N VAL A 20 -1.07 9.11 5.86
CA VAL A 20 -0.37 7.83 6.01
C VAL A 20 -1.04 6.78 5.15
N VAL A 21 -0.24 5.83 4.66
CA VAL A 21 -0.68 4.82 3.69
C VAL A 21 -0.55 3.43 4.29
N PHE A 22 -1.58 2.62 4.11
CA PHE A 22 -1.63 1.25 4.57
C PHE A 22 -1.96 0.28 3.44
N LEU A 23 -1.38 -0.92 3.54
CA LEU A 23 -1.65 -2.04 2.65
C LEU A 23 -2.28 -3.20 3.45
N PRO A 24 -3.61 -3.23 3.64
CA PRO A 24 -4.27 -4.18 4.54
C PRO A 24 -4.09 -5.66 4.15
N ASN A 25 -3.74 -5.95 2.90
CA ASN A 25 -3.44 -7.30 2.42
C ASN A 25 -2.05 -7.80 2.89
N PHE A 26 -1.12 -6.89 3.19
CA PHE A 26 0.28 -7.17 3.52
C PHE A 26 0.51 -7.09 5.04
N LYS A 27 -0.05 -8.07 5.76
CA LYS A 27 -0.10 -8.07 7.23
C LYS A 27 1.25 -8.25 7.92
N ASN A 28 2.25 -8.78 7.21
CA ASN A 28 3.59 -9.01 7.75
C ASN A 28 4.49 -7.78 7.58
N GLU A 29 4.05 -6.79 6.78
CA GLU A 29 4.80 -5.55 6.57
C GLU A 29 4.57 -4.58 7.72
N MET A 30 5.59 -3.78 8.03
CA MET A 30 5.44 -2.70 8.97
C MET A 30 4.49 -1.64 8.40
N GLN A 31 3.52 -1.21 9.21
CA GLN A 31 2.49 -0.25 8.83
C GLN A 31 2.55 0.99 9.72
N PRO A 32 2.23 2.20 9.22
CA PRO A 32 1.97 2.53 7.81
C PRO A 32 3.21 2.33 6.94
N ILE A 33 3.00 1.99 5.67
CA ILE A 33 4.11 1.70 4.74
C ILE A 33 4.81 2.97 4.25
N THR A 34 4.11 4.10 4.22
CA THR A 34 4.65 5.41 3.82
C THR A 34 3.66 6.53 4.16
N HIS A 35 3.98 7.76 3.79
CA HIS A 35 3.17 8.95 3.98
C HIS A 35 3.27 9.92 2.80
N GLY A 36 2.43 10.95 2.78
CA GLY A 36 2.48 12.09 1.85
C GLY A 36 1.74 13.31 2.39
N LYS A 37 2.05 14.51 1.89
CA LYS A 37 1.38 15.75 2.30
C LYS A 37 0.07 15.99 1.57
N THR A 38 -0.10 15.40 0.40
CA THR A 38 -1.38 15.39 -0.34
C THR A 38 -1.84 13.96 -0.61
N TYR A 39 -3.07 13.81 -1.07
CA TYR A 39 -3.59 12.50 -1.49
C TYR A 39 -2.77 11.93 -2.65
N GLU A 40 -2.38 12.76 -3.62
CA GLU A 40 -1.60 12.35 -4.79
C GLU A 40 -0.20 11.89 -4.40
N GLU A 41 0.47 12.63 -3.51
CA GLU A 41 1.78 12.25 -3.01
C GLU A 41 1.71 10.94 -2.21
N ALA A 42 0.74 10.80 -1.31
CA ALA A 42 0.55 9.60 -0.52
C ALA A 42 0.26 8.39 -1.42
N LEU A 43 -0.61 8.53 -2.43
CA LEU A 43 -0.89 7.47 -3.39
C LEU A 43 0.35 7.09 -4.18
N LYS A 44 1.10 8.08 -4.70
CA LYS A 44 2.31 7.84 -5.48
C LYS A 44 3.35 7.07 -4.64
N ASN A 45 3.66 7.57 -3.45
CA ASN A 45 4.60 6.91 -2.55
C ASN A 45 4.11 5.50 -2.19
N GLY A 46 2.81 5.32 -1.96
CA GLY A 46 2.21 4.02 -1.66
C GLY A 46 2.35 3.01 -2.79
N GLN A 47 2.25 3.46 -4.04
CA GLN A 47 2.46 2.63 -5.22
C GLN A 47 3.94 2.23 -5.39
N GLU A 48 4.87 3.17 -5.20
CA GLU A 48 6.31 2.89 -5.26
C GLU A 48 6.73 1.87 -4.19
N VAL A 49 6.23 2.01 -2.96
CA VAL A 49 6.53 1.05 -1.88
C VAL A 49 5.85 -0.30 -2.10
N LEU A 50 4.64 -0.32 -2.66
CA LEU A 50 3.98 -1.58 -3.04
C LEU A 50 4.81 -2.34 -4.08
N GLU A 51 5.34 -1.66 -5.10
CA GLU A 51 6.21 -2.29 -6.10
C GLU A 51 7.46 -2.90 -5.45
N LEU A 52 8.12 -2.15 -4.54
CA LEU A 52 9.29 -2.65 -3.80
C LEU A 52 8.97 -3.89 -2.95
N ILE A 53 7.90 -3.87 -2.15
CA ILE A 53 7.48 -5.02 -1.34
C ILE A 53 7.23 -6.25 -2.23
N MET A 54 6.62 -6.03 -3.39
CA MET A 54 6.33 -7.13 -4.30
C MET A 54 7.59 -7.73 -4.94
N GLU A 55 8.58 -6.90 -5.25
CA GLU A 55 9.90 -7.35 -5.70
C GLU A 55 10.60 -8.16 -4.60
N GLU A 56 10.59 -7.69 -3.35
CA GLU A 56 11.16 -8.42 -2.21
C GLU A 56 10.50 -9.80 -2.00
N TYR A 57 9.17 -9.90 -2.11
CA TYR A 57 8.48 -11.20 -2.02
C TYR A 57 8.93 -12.15 -3.12
N GLN A 58 9.09 -11.64 -4.34
CA GLN A 58 9.55 -12.44 -5.47
C GLN A 58 10.99 -12.91 -5.27
N GLU A 59 11.90 -12.04 -4.80
CA GLU A 59 13.30 -12.38 -4.52
C GLU A 59 13.42 -13.42 -3.40
N ASP A 60 12.59 -13.30 -2.37
CA ASP A 60 12.53 -14.24 -1.25
C ASP A 60 11.79 -15.55 -1.57
N GLY A 61 11.19 -15.68 -2.76
CA GLY A 61 10.36 -16.83 -3.14
C GLY A 61 9.08 -16.97 -2.30
N LYS A 62 8.56 -15.85 -1.76
CA LYS A 62 7.34 -15.78 -0.97
C LYS A 62 6.12 -15.55 -1.88
N ASP A 63 5.01 -16.18 -1.52
CA ASP A 63 3.73 -15.92 -2.18
C ASP A 63 3.18 -14.53 -1.82
N LEU A 64 2.74 -13.81 -2.85
CA LEU A 64 2.02 -12.56 -2.66
C LEU A 64 0.64 -12.79 -2.03
N PRO A 65 0.17 -11.89 -1.15
CA PRO A 65 -1.16 -12.02 -0.56
C PRO A 65 -2.25 -11.89 -1.63
N GLN A 66 -3.40 -12.53 -1.44
CA GLN A 66 -4.52 -12.36 -2.37
C GLN A 66 -5.15 -10.96 -2.22
N PRO A 67 -5.38 -10.21 -3.32
CA PRO A 67 -6.05 -8.92 -3.26
C PRO A 67 -7.49 -9.06 -2.77
N LYS A 68 -7.96 -8.10 -1.97
CA LYS A 68 -9.37 -8.02 -1.60
C LYS A 68 -10.13 -7.37 -2.74
N THR A 69 -11.06 -8.10 -3.36
CA THR A 69 -11.93 -7.56 -4.40
C THR A 69 -13.24 -7.08 -3.80
N PHE A 70 -13.82 -6.05 -4.42
CA PHE A 70 -15.15 -5.56 -4.11
C PHE A 70 -16.08 -5.91 -5.26
N VAL A 71 -17.24 -6.48 -4.94
CA VAL A 71 -18.29 -6.75 -5.92
C VAL A 71 -19.37 -5.70 -5.72
N PHE A 72 -19.62 -4.91 -6.75
CA PHE A 72 -20.77 -4.02 -6.78
C PHE A 72 -22.02 -4.85 -7.13
N ALA A 73 -23.12 -4.64 -6.40
CA ALA A 73 -24.40 -5.30 -6.61
C ALA A 73 -25.40 -4.32 -7.25
#